data_AF-A0A4Y7QNQ1-F1
#
_entry.id   AF-A0A4Y7QNQ1-F1
#
_cell.length_a   1.000
_cell.length_b   1.000
_cell.length_c   1.000
_cell.angle_alpha   90.00
_cell.angle_beta   90.00
_cell.angle_gamma   90.00
#
_symmetry.space_group_name_H-M   'P 1'
#
loop_
_entity.id
_entity.type
_entity.pdbx_description
1 polymer ?
#
loop_
_entity_poly.entity_id
_entity_poly.type
_entity_poly.pdbx_seq_one_letter_code
_entity_poly.pdbx_strand_id
1 'polypeptide(L)'
;MSEFVICTLVSLVIMIIGYQIHIKKHLFFIAGYQENTFIGDKNKLAKLFGIFAYIVGIATFLFPFGLKTLGDITGIIYAVCICGGVIVVLIWKQIINKPF
;
A
#
# COMPACT_ATOMS: atom_id res chain seq x y z
N MET A 1 -21.27 -0.15 13.50
CA MET A 1 -20.80 1.26 13.45
C MET A 1 -19.31 1.35 13.76
N SER A 2 -18.81 0.57 14.71
CA SER A 2 -17.37 0.44 15.01
C SER A 2 -16.52 0.04 13.79
N GLU A 3 -16.96 -0.91 12.95
CA GLU A 3 -16.13 -1.38 11.83
C GLU A 3 -15.91 -0.32 10.75
N PHE A 4 -16.94 0.49 10.45
CA PHE A 4 -16.83 1.60 9.49
C PHE A 4 -15.86 2.66 9.98
N VAL A 5 -15.91 3.01 11.27
CA VAL A 5 -15.02 4.01 11.87
C VAL A 5 -13.57 3.51 11.84
N ILE A 6 -13.34 2.24 12.20
CA ILE A 6 -12.00 1.63 12.17
C ILE A 6 -11.44 1.60 10.75
N CYS A 7 -12.21 1.10 9.76
CA CYS A 7 -11.75 1.06 8.36
C CYS A 7 -11.47 2.47 7.82
N THR A 8 -12.29 3.46 8.18
CA THR A 8 -12.06 4.85 7.79
C THR A 8 -10.78 5.41 8.39
N LEU A 9 -10.57 5.25 9.70
CA LEU A 9 -9.34 5.72 10.37
C LEU A 9 -8.09 5.03 9.80
N VAL A 10 -8.14 3.70 9.62
CA VAL A 10 -7.04 2.94 9.04
C VAL A 10 -6.75 3.40 7.60
N SER A 11 -7.78 3.57 6.77
CA SER A 11 -7.61 4.07 5.40
C SER A 11 -6.94 5.44 5.35
N LEU A 12 -7.31 6.32 6.28
CA LEU A 12 -6.76 7.68 6.37
C LEU A 12 -5.29 7.65 6.77
N VAL A 13 -4.92 6.83 7.75
CA VAL A 13 -3.51 6.62 8.15
C VAL A 13 -2.69 6.07 6.99
N ILE A 14 -3.20 5.06 6.27
CA ILE A 14 -2.52 4.46 5.11
C ILE A 14 -2.32 5.51 4.01
N MET A 15 -3.33 6.34 3.73
CA MET A 15 -3.19 7.42 2.73
C MET A 15 -2.18 8.48 3.15
N ILE A 16 -2.14 8.88 4.43
CA ILE A 16 -1.15 9.84 4.94
C ILE A 16 0.27 9.28 4.77
N ILE A 17 0.47 8.00 5.11
CA ILE A 17 1.77 7.33 4.91
C ILE A 17 2.11 7.27 3.42
N GLY A 18 1.16 6.90 2.56
CA GLY A 18 1.32 6.90 1.10
C GLY A 18 1.72 8.27 0.55
N TYR A 19 1.14 9.34 1.09
CA TYR A 19 1.50 10.71 0.75
C TYR A 19 2.92 11.09 1.17
N GLN A 20 3.33 10.72 2.38
CA GLN A 20 4.71 10.95 2.83
C GLN A 20 5.73 10.19 1.99
N ILE A 21 5.41 8.96 1.58
CA ILE A 21 6.28 8.16 0.70
C ILE A 21 6.31 8.76 -0.71
N HIS A 22 5.17 9.12 -1.30
CA HIS A 22 5.10 9.59 -2.68
C HIS A 22 5.68 11.00 -2.87
N ILE A 23 5.22 11.96 -2.07
CA ILE A 23 5.51 13.40 -2.27
C ILE A 23 6.78 13.80 -1.53
N LYS A 24 6.86 13.46 -0.23
CA LYS A 24 8.02 13.81 0.59
C LYS A 24 9.19 12.83 0.44
N LYS A 25 9.00 11.71 -0.27
CA LYS A 25 10.01 10.68 -0.53
C LYS A 25 10.66 10.16 0.75
N HIS A 26 9.91 10.13 1.85
CA HIS A 26 10.35 9.51 3.10
C HIS A 26 10.29 7.98 2.97
N LEU A 27 11.26 7.42 2.24
CA LEU A 27 11.37 5.98 1.96
C LEU A 27 11.60 5.15 3.22
N PHE A 28 11.97 5.77 4.35
CA PHE A 28 12.10 5.12 5.66
C PHE A 28 10.78 4.49 6.15
N PHE A 29 9.62 4.99 5.71
CA PHE A 29 8.33 4.36 6.02
C PHE A 29 8.12 3.01 5.30
N ILE A 30 8.95 2.67 4.32
CA ILE A 30 8.90 1.38 3.64
C ILE A 30 9.61 0.34 4.51
N ALA A 31 8.86 -0.65 4.99
CA ALA A 31 9.42 -1.75 5.75
C ALA A 31 10.53 -2.48 4.95
N GLY A 32 11.68 -2.69 5.59
CA GLY A 32 12.84 -3.34 4.96
C GLY A 32 13.49 -2.50 3.84
N TYR A 33 13.28 -1.19 3.83
CA TYR A 33 14.12 -0.27 3.05
C TYR A 33 15.42 0.02 3.82
N GLN A 34 16.55 -0.21 3.15
CA GLN A 34 17.86 0.13 3.66
C GLN A 34 18.50 1.13 2.70
N GLU A 35 18.77 2.35 3.19
CA GLU A 35 19.36 3.42 2.38
C GLU A 35 20.72 3.04 1.81
N ASN A 36 21.49 2.24 2.56
CA ASN A 36 22.87 1.87 2.21
C ASN A 36 22.96 0.79 1.13
N THR A 37 21.89 0.02 0.88
CA THR A 37 21.88 -1.09 -0.09
C THR A 37 21.04 -0.78 -1.33
N PHE A 38 20.37 0.38 -1.35
CA PHE A 38 19.53 0.77 -2.47
C PHE A 38 20.29 1.63 -3.48
N ILE A 39 20.65 1.03 -4.61
CA ILE A 39 21.44 1.65 -5.70
C ILE A 39 20.50 2.17 -6.82
N GLY A 40 19.22 1.79 -6.77
CA GLY A 40 18.22 2.12 -7.78
C GLY A 40 17.64 3.54 -7.72
N ASP A 41 16.62 3.79 -8.55
CA ASP A 41 15.92 5.08 -8.62
C ASP A 41 14.92 5.25 -7.46
N LYS A 42 15.30 6.14 -6.52
CA LYS A 42 14.50 6.48 -5.32
C LYS A 42 13.13 7.08 -5.68
N ASN A 43 13.03 7.81 -6.78
CA ASN A 43 11.77 8.43 -7.21
C ASN A 43 10.78 7.38 -7.71
N LYS A 44 11.26 6.41 -8.50
CA LYS A 44 10.42 5.29 -8.97
C LYS A 44 9.94 4.44 -7.80
N LEU A 45 10.81 4.18 -6.83
CA LEU A 45 10.44 3.43 -5.63
C LEU A 45 9.38 4.16 -4.79
N ALA A 46 9.58 5.45 -4.53
CA ALA A 46 8.63 6.31 -3.83
C ALA A 46 7.25 6.32 -4.52
N LYS A 47 7.24 6.43 -5.85
CA LYS A 47 6.01 6.41 -6.65
C LYS A 47 5.30 5.06 -6.58
N LEU A 48 6.02 3.95 -6.68
CA LEU A 48 5.46 2.60 -6.59
C LEU A 48 4.76 2.37 -5.25
N PHE A 49 5.49 2.59 -4.14
CA PHE A 49 4.95 2.36 -2.80
C PHE A 49 3.86 3.37 -2.42
N GLY A 50 3.98 4.61 -2.88
CA GLY A 50 2.97 5.65 -2.67
C GLY A 50 1.65 5.32 -3.37
N ILE A 51 1.70 4.96 -4.66
CA ILE A 51 0.50 4.56 -5.43
C ILE A 51 -0.11 3.30 -4.81
N PHE A 52 0.71 2.33 -4.44
CA PHE A 52 0.21 1.13 -3.77
C PHE A 52 -0.53 1.46 -2.47
N ALA A 53 0.06 2.29 -1.61
CA ALA A 53 -0.59 2.73 -0.37
C ALA A 53 -1.92 3.45 -0.63
N TYR A 54 -2.02 4.29 -1.66
CA TYR A 54 -3.29 4.92 -2.02
C TYR A 54 -4.35 3.91 -2.47
N ILE A 55 -3.97 2.95 -3.32
CA ILE A 55 -4.89 1.88 -3.76
C ILE A 55 -5.39 1.08 -2.56
N VAL A 56 -4.48 0.69 -1.66
CA VAL A 56 -4.84 -0.03 -0.43
C VAL A 56 -5.75 0.81 0.44
N GLY A 57 -5.42 2.08 0.69
CA GLY A 57 -6.25 2.98 1.50
C GLY A 57 -7.67 3.13 0.95
N ILE A 58 -7.82 3.35 -0.36
CA ILE A 58 -9.13 3.45 -1.02
C ILE A 58 -9.89 2.13 -0.91
N ALA A 59 -9.22 0.99 -1.13
CA ALA A 59 -9.83 -0.33 -0.99
C ALA A 59 -10.29 -0.60 0.45
N THR A 60 -9.49 -0.23 1.46
CA THR A 60 -9.85 -0.36 2.88
C THR A 60 -11.05 0.52 3.23
N PHE A 61 -11.15 1.72 2.68
CA PHE A 61 -12.30 2.60 2.89
C PHE A 61 -13.59 2.03 2.30
N LEU A 62 -13.51 1.40 1.11
CA LEU A 62 -14.64 0.76 0.43
C LEU A 62 -15.01 -0.61 1.02
N PHE A 63 -14.05 -1.28 1.68
CA PHE A 63 -14.21 -2.60 2.27
C PHE A 63 -15.48 -2.80 3.12
N PRO A 64 -15.81 -1.94 4.10
CA PRO A 64 -17.01 -2.12 4.91
C PRO A 64 -18.32 -2.00 4.11
N PHE A 65 -18.32 -1.27 2.98
CA PHE A 65 -19.48 -1.24 2.07
C PHE A 65 -19.64 -2.55 1.33
N GLY A 66 -18.54 -3.13 0.83
CA GLY A 66 -18.56 -4.44 0.17
C GLY A 66 -18.92 -5.58 1.13
N LEU A 67 -18.46 -5.53 2.38
CA LEU A 67 -18.89 -6.49 3.40
C LEU A 67 -20.41 -6.43 3.63
N LYS A 68 -21.00 -5.23 3.59
CA LYS A 68 -22.45 -5.07 3.79
C LYS A 68 -23.28 -5.59 2.61
N THR A 69 -22.76 -5.58 1.39
CA THR A 69 -23.50 -6.00 0.18
C THR A 69 -23.29 -7.47 -0.16
N LEU A 70 -22.07 -7.98 -0.05
CA LEU A 70 -21.65 -9.31 -0.52
C LEU A 70 -21.21 -10.25 0.62
N GLY A 71 -21.16 -9.75 1.86
CA GLY A 71 -20.76 -10.55 3.04
C GLY A 71 -19.30 -10.98 3.00
N ASP A 72 -19.04 -12.18 3.52
CA ASP A 72 -17.69 -12.75 3.72
C ASP A 72 -16.88 -12.90 2.42
N ILE A 73 -17.56 -13.04 1.28
CA ILE A 73 -16.91 -13.13 -0.04
C ILE A 73 -16.04 -11.88 -0.29
N THR A 74 -16.49 -10.70 0.12
CA THR A 74 -15.69 -9.46 0.02
C THR A 74 -14.40 -9.55 0.82
N GLY A 75 -14.45 -10.18 2.00
CA GLY A 75 -13.28 -10.40 2.85
C GLY A 75 -12.19 -11.20 2.12
N ILE A 76 -12.59 -12.28 1.46
CA ILE A 76 -11.69 -13.15 0.70
C ILE A 76 -11.09 -12.39 -0.48
N ILE A 77 -11.92 -11.69 -1.26
CA ILE A 77 -11.45 -10.92 -2.43
C ILE A 77 -10.45 -9.84 -1.99
N TYR A 78 -10.78 -9.10 -0.92
CA TYR A 78 -9.90 -8.07 -0.39
C TYR A 78 -8.56 -8.65 0.05
N ALA A 79 -8.56 -9.75 0.82
CA ALA A 79 -7.33 -10.40 1.27
C ALA A 79 -6.46 -10.86 0.09
N VAL A 80 -7.05 -11.49 -0.93
CA VAL A 80 -6.32 -11.94 -2.13
C VAL A 80 -5.74 -10.76 -2.89
N CYS A 81 -6.50 -9.68 -3.09
CA CYS A 81 -6.03 -8.47 -3.77
C CYS A 81 -4.86 -7.82 -3.03
N ILE A 82 -4.93 -7.70 -1.71
CA ILE A 82 -3.85 -7.10 -0.91
C ILE A 82 -2.60 -7.98 -0.93
N CYS A 83 -2.74 -9.28 -0.66
CA CYS A 83 -1.62 -10.22 -0.67
C CYS A 83 -0.93 -10.28 -2.04
N GLY A 84 -1.72 -10.40 -3.12
CA GLY A 84 -1.21 -10.37 -4.49
C GLY A 84 -0.51 -9.04 -4.81
N GLY A 85 -1.10 -7.92 -4.42
CA GLY A 85 -0.52 -6.59 -4.60
C GLY A 85 0.82 -6.43 -3.90
N VAL A 86 0.96 -6.94 -2.67
CA VAL A 86 2.23 -6.94 -1.94
C VAL A 86 3.31 -7.71 -2.71
N ILE A 87 2.99 -8.92 -3.20
CA ILE A 87 3.94 -9.73 -3.97
C ILE A 87 4.42 -8.97 -5.22
N VAL A 88 3.50 -8.37 -5.97
CA VAL A 88 3.83 -7.58 -7.16
C VAL A 88 4.74 -6.41 -6.81
N VAL A 89 4.42 -5.64 -5.76
CA VAL A 89 5.24 -4.50 -5.32
C VAL A 89 6.65 -4.93 -4.90
N LEU A 90 6.78 -6.08 -4.23
CA LEU A 90 8.09 -6.62 -3.84
C LEU A 90 8.94 -7.02 -5.05
N ILE A 91 8.35 -7.65 -6.06
CA ILE A 91 9.05 -7.99 -7.31
C ILE A 91 9.49 -6.70 -8.03
N TRP A 92 8.60 -5.72 -8.15
CA TRP A 92 8.91 -4.43 -8.76
C TRP A 92 10.01 -3.67 -8.01
N LYS A 93 10.01 -3.73 -6.67
CA LYS A 93 11.10 -3.18 -5.84
C LYS A 93 12.45 -3.79 -6.23
N GLN A 94 12.53 -5.11 -6.43
CA GLN A 94 13.78 -5.76 -6.84
C GLN A 94 14.24 -5.32 -8.22
N ILE A 95 13.31 -5.17 -9.18
CA ILE A 95 13.62 -4.68 -10.53
C ILE A 95 14.17 -3.25 -10.47
N ILE A 96 13.55 -2.37 -9.67
CA ILE A 96 14.00 -0.98 -9.50
C ILE A 96 15.36 -0.92 -8.79
N ASN A 97 15.68 -1.88 -7.92
CA ASN A 97 16.95 -1.94 -7.19
C ASN A 97 18.12 -2.54 -7.98
N LYS A 98 17.96 -2.88 -9.27
CA LYS A 98 19.08 -3.33 -10.09
C LYS A 98 19.93 -2.12 -10.52
N PRO A 99 21.27 -2.15 -10.32
CA PRO A 99 22.15 -1.19 -10.95
C PRO A 99 22.08 -1.42 -12.47
N PHE A 100 21.89 -0.34 -13.23
CA PHE A 100 22.14 -0.35 -14.67
C PHE A 100 23.65 -0.42 -14.91
#